data_AF-A0A4U2DRA2-F1
#
_entry.id   AF-A0A4U2DRA2-F1
#
_cell.length_a   1.000
_cell.length_b   1.000
_cell.length_c   1.000
_cell.angle_alpha   90.00
_cell.angle_beta   90.00
_cell.angle_gamma   90.00
#
_symmetry.space_group_name_H-M   'P 1'
#
loop_
_entity.id
_entity.type
_entity.pdbx_description
1 polymer ?
#
loop_
_entity_poly.entity_id
_entity_poly.type
_entity_poly.pdbx_seq_one_letter_code
_entity_poly.pdbx_strand_id
1 'polypeptide(L)'
;MSQPPKSRFRASLAGRDSHIRSLRGALAMMSTLALVTTWGWYQAGQDITVHTPPDLSSGSSRPWWEVPKPNVYDFAVNLFGLINRWPSDGNQQYSENLHRYTDYLTPSCKKVLTQDFQNKRRTGELSGRERSLAPIPGYG
;
A
#
# COMPACT_ATOMS: atom_id res chain seq x y z
N MET A 1 76.46 4.58 35.02
CA MET A 1 75.11 4.33 34.46
C MET A 1 74.18 3.95 35.61
N SER A 2 73.62 4.92 36.34
CA SER A 2 72.80 4.67 37.52
C SER A 2 71.44 4.12 37.08
N GLN A 3 71.13 2.87 37.45
CA GLN A 3 69.81 2.34 37.19
C GLN A 3 68.79 3.09 38.07
N PRO A 4 67.72 3.61 37.47
CA PRO A 4 66.68 4.31 38.21
C PRO A 4 65.95 3.35 39.17
N PRO A 5 65.51 3.83 40.35
CA PRO A 5 64.89 2.97 41.35
C PRO A 5 63.63 2.31 40.80
N LYS A 6 63.53 0.98 40.97
CA LYS A 6 62.46 0.12 40.45
C LYS A 6 61.04 0.65 40.75
N SER A 7 60.86 1.42 41.83
CA SER A 7 59.60 2.06 42.21
C SER A 7 59.13 3.16 41.24
N ARG A 8 60.04 4.01 40.74
CA ARG A 8 59.70 5.08 39.78
C ARG A 8 59.30 4.51 38.41
N PHE A 9 59.92 3.40 38.00
CA PHE A 9 59.58 2.68 36.77
C PHE A 9 58.22 1.98 36.85
N ARG A 10 57.90 1.35 37.98
CA ARG A 10 56.57 0.76 38.20
C ARG A 10 55.47 1.81 38.27
N ALA A 11 55.74 2.97 38.86
CA ALA A 11 54.78 4.07 38.93
C ALA A 11 54.47 4.67 37.53
N SER A 12 55.49 4.84 36.67
CA SER A 12 55.27 5.35 35.30
C SER A 12 54.54 4.35 34.40
N LEU A 13 54.79 3.05 34.58
CA LEU A 13 54.03 1.98 33.90
C LEU A 13 52.58 1.95 34.39
N ALA A 14 52.33 2.03 35.70
CA ALA A 14 50.98 2.06 36.25
C ALA A 14 50.16 3.27 35.77
N GLY A 15 50.80 4.44 35.61
CA GLY A 15 50.17 5.63 35.03
C GLY A 15 49.73 5.41 33.58
N ARG A 16 50.59 4.82 32.74
CA ARG A 16 50.26 4.47 31.35
C ARG A 16 49.17 3.42 31.26
N ASP A 17 49.21 2.39 32.10
CA ASP A 17 48.19 1.34 32.14
C ASP A 17 46.83 1.90 32.58
N SER A 18 46.81 2.85 33.52
CA SER A 18 45.57 3.53 33.92
C SER A 18 44.96 4.35 32.78
N HIS A 19 45.81 5.02 32.00
CA HIS A 19 45.39 5.79 30.83
C HIS A 19 44.91 4.90 29.67
N ILE A 20 45.57 3.77 29.42
CA ILE A 20 45.12 2.77 28.44
C ILE A 20 43.77 2.17 28.89
N ARG A 21 43.59 1.94 30.19
CA ARG A 21 42.33 1.42 30.75
C ARG A 21 41.19 2.42 30.61
N SER A 22 41.42 3.72 30.88
CA SER A 22 40.40 4.75 30.70
C SER A 22 40.03 4.91 29.21
N LEU A 23 40.99 4.88 28.29
CA LEU A 23 40.75 4.92 26.84
C LEU A 23 39.93 3.72 26.34
N ARG A 24 40.23 2.50 26.83
CA ARG A 24 39.45 1.30 26.49
C ARG A 24 38.01 1.40 27.03
N GLY A 25 37.83 1.94 28.23
CA GLY A 25 36.50 2.20 28.79
C GLY A 25 35.71 3.21 27.96
N ALA A 26 36.34 4.31 27.55
CA ALA A 26 35.72 5.33 26.69
C ALA A 26 35.33 4.77 25.31
N LEU A 27 36.21 3.98 24.68
CA LEU A 27 35.93 3.29 23.42
C LEU A 27 34.73 2.35 23.53
N ALA A 28 34.70 1.51 24.58
CA ALA A 28 33.57 0.60 24.80
C ALA A 28 32.25 1.37 24.96
N MET A 29 32.26 2.45 25.75
CA MET A 29 31.09 3.31 25.93
C MET A 29 30.60 3.90 24.60
N MET A 30 31.51 4.47 23.80
CA MET A 30 31.18 5.02 22.48
C MET A 30 30.63 3.96 21.53
N SER A 31 31.22 2.77 21.50
CA SER A 31 30.72 1.65 20.69
C SER A 31 29.32 1.22 21.11
N THR A 32 29.03 1.13 22.40
CA THR A 32 27.69 0.79 22.89
C THR A 32 26.64 1.82 22.50
N LEU A 33 26.96 3.11 22.63
CA LEU A 33 26.08 4.20 22.21
C LEU A 33 25.79 4.13 20.71
N ALA A 34 26.81 3.91 19.89
CA ALA A 34 26.65 3.79 18.44
C ALA A 34 25.78 2.59 18.03
N LEU A 35 25.90 1.45 18.72
CA LEU A 35 25.06 0.28 18.47
C LEU A 35 23.59 0.55 18.85
N VAL A 36 23.34 1.17 19.99
CA VAL A 36 21.97 1.52 20.44
C VAL A 36 21.31 2.49 19.45
N THR A 37 22.01 3.53 19.01
CA THR A 37 21.45 4.50 18.06
C THR A 37 21.21 3.89 16.69
N THR A 38 22.12 3.04 16.20
CA THR A 38 21.95 2.34 14.92
C THR A 38 20.77 1.38 14.97
N TRP A 39 20.61 0.65 16.09
CA TRP A 39 19.49 -0.26 16.27
C TRP A 39 18.16 0.50 16.39
N GLY A 40 18.12 1.61 17.14
CA GLY A 40 16.95 2.48 17.22
C GLY A 40 16.55 3.07 15.86
N TRP A 41 17.54 3.48 15.06
CA TRP A 41 17.32 3.96 13.69
C TRP A 41 16.74 2.87 12.79
N TYR A 42 17.27 1.64 12.87
CA TYR A 42 16.77 0.51 12.10
C TYR A 42 15.33 0.15 12.45
N GLN A 43 14.96 0.19 13.73
CA GLN A 43 13.59 -0.08 14.18
C GLN A 43 12.62 1.03 13.82
N ALA A 44 13.03 2.31 13.94
CA ALA A 44 12.19 3.45 13.60
C ALA A 44 11.78 3.49 12.12
N GLY A 45 12.57 2.90 11.23
CA GLY A 45 12.23 2.78 9.81
C GLY A 45 11.18 1.73 9.47
N GLN A 46 10.82 0.82 10.39
CA GLN A 46 9.93 -0.31 10.10
C GLN A 46 8.44 0.02 10.26
N ASP A 47 8.08 0.93 11.18
CA ASP A 47 6.70 1.26 11.52
C ASP A 47 6.27 2.66 11.06
N ILE A 48 6.82 3.16 9.95
CA ILE A 48 6.34 4.41 9.36
C ILE A 48 5.03 4.14 8.63
N THR A 49 3.91 4.23 9.36
CA THR A 49 2.57 4.30 8.77
C THR A 49 2.41 5.69 8.15
N VAL A 50 2.85 5.82 6.89
CA VAL A 50 2.68 7.04 6.11
C VAL A 50 1.20 7.17 5.75
N HIS A 51 0.45 7.96 6.51
CA HIS A 51 -0.84 8.47 6.05
C HIS A 51 -0.57 9.61 5.06
N THR A 52 -0.18 9.25 3.83
CA THR A 52 -0.13 10.22 2.73
C THR A 52 -1.58 10.54 2.37
N PRO A 53 -2.09 11.75 2.64
CA PRO A 53 -3.26 12.21 1.91
C PRO A 53 -2.91 12.18 0.42
N PRO A 54 -3.87 11.94 -0.49
CA PRO A 54 -3.59 11.86 -1.92
C PRO A 54 -3.10 13.22 -2.42
N ASP A 55 -1.79 13.42 -2.42
CA ASP A 55 -1.14 14.55 -3.06
C ASP A 55 -1.01 14.22 -4.55
N LEU A 56 -1.83 14.89 -5.34
CA LEU A 56 -1.90 14.76 -6.80
C LEU A 56 -0.64 15.29 -7.51
N SER A 57 0.34 15.85 -6.77
CA SER A 57 1.57 16.41 -7.33
C SER A 57 2.82 15.53 -7.14
N SER A 58 2.83 14.64 -6.14
CA SER A 58 3.96 13.75 -5.86
C SER A 58 3.52 12.29 -5.94
N GLY A 59 3.58 11.76 -7.16
CA GLY A 59 3.14 10.40 -7.48
C GLY A 59 3.73 9.36 -6.53
N SER A 60 2.86 8.72 -5.74
CA SER A 60 3.14 7.48 -5.03
C SER A 60 3.84 6.54 -6.00
N SER A 61 5.13 6.26 -5.79
CA SER A 61 5.90 5.35 -6.63
C SER A 61 5.37 3.94 -6.42
N ARG A 62 4.35 3.57 -7.19
CA ARG A 62 3.79 2.23 -7.23
C ARG A 62 4.31 1.53 -8.49
N PRO A 63 4.61 0.23 -8.40
CA PRO A 63 4.90 -0.54 -9.58
C PRO A 63 3.72 -0.45 -10.57
N TRP A 64 4.01 -0.20 -11.85
CA TRP A 64 2.98 0.04 -12.87
C TRP A 64 2.04 -1.16 -13.11
N TRP A 65 2.44 -2.35 -12.68
CA TRP A 65 1.65 -3.60 -12.77
C TRP A 65 0.72 -3.83 -11.57
N GLU A 66 0.85 -3.05 -10.50
CA GLU A 66 0.01 -3.20 -9.32
C GLU A 66 -1.24 -2.34 -9.48
N VAL A 67 -2.35 -3.01 -9.80
CA VAL A 67 -3.66 -2.35 -9.88
C VAL A 67 -4.13 -2.05 -8.46
N PRO A 68 -4.36 -0.78 -8.09
CA PRO A 68 -4.86 -0.45 -6.76
C PRO A 68 -6.21 -1.11 -6.52
N LYS A 69 -6.36 -1.84 -5.41
CA LYS A 69 -7.63 -2.49 -5.03
C LYS A 69 -8.84 -1.54 -5.05
N PRO A 70 -8.75 -0.28 -4.59
CA PRO A 70 -9.86 0.68 -4.68
C PRO A 70 -10.31 0.90 -6.13
N ASN A 71 -9.37 1.03 -7.06
CA ASN A 71 -9.68 1.24 -8.49
C ASN A 71 -10.42 0.05 -9.10
N VAL A 72 -10.11 -1.18 -8.66
CA VAL A 72 -10.82 -2.39 -9.12
C VAL A 72 -12.28 -2.35 -8.66
N TYR A 73 -12.51 -1.97 -7.40
CA TYR A 73 -13.85 -1.89 -6.84
C TYR A 73 -14.67 -0.78 -7.51
N ASP A 74 -14.11 0.42 -7.61
CA ASP A 74 -14.76 1.56 -8.25
C ASP A 74 -15.10 1.25 -9.73
N PHE A 75 -14.14 0.69 -10.48
CA PHE A 75 -14.38 0.24 -11.84
C PHE A 75 -15.54 -0.76 -11.93
N ALA A 76 -15.53 -1.81 -11.10
CA ALA A 76 -16.53 -2.86 -11.15
C ALA A 76 -17.95 -2.35 -10.82
N VAL A 77 -18.07 -1.53 -9.77
CA VAL A 77 -19.36 -0.96 -9.35
C VAL A 77 -19.90 -0.02 -10.42
N ASN A 78 -19.07 0.86 -10.97
CA ASN A 78 -19.47 1.78 -12.01
C ASN A 78 -19.89 1.03 -13.29
N LEU A 79 -19.08 0.08 -13.76
CA LEU A 79 -19.39 -0.70 -14.96
C LEU A 79 -20.70 -1.48 -14.79
N PHE A 80 -20.89 -2.12 -13.63
CA PHE A 80 -22.12 -2.84 -13.32
C PHE A 80 -23.33 -1.90 -13.35
N GLY A 81 -23.19 -0.71 -12.77
CA GLY A 81 -24.21 0.33 -12.80
C GLY A 81 -24.55 0.78 -14.22
N LEU A 82 -23.55 1.03 -15.06
CA LEU A 82 -23.74 1.41 -16.47
C LEU A 82 -24.50 0.35 -17.26
N ILE A 83 -24.19 -0.92 -17.05
CA ILE A 83 -24.89 -2.03 -17.73
C ILE A 83 -26.35 -2.12 -17.27
N ASN A 84 -26.57 -2.02 -15.96
CA ASN A 84 -27.88 -2.21 -15.33
C ASN A 84 -28.70 -0.93 -15.19
N ARG A 85 -28.34 0.16 -15.87
CA ARG A 85 -29.09 1.42 -15.88
C ARG A 85 -29.89 1.55 -17.17
N TRP A 86 -31.21 1.60 -17.02
CA TRP A 86 -32.18 1.61 -18.12
C TRP A 86 -33.27 2.64 -17.79
N PRO A 87 -33.06 3.92 -18.14
CA PRO A 87 -33.92 5.01 -17.70
C PRO A 87 -35.30 5.05 -18.38
N SER A 88 -35.58 4.24 -19.40
CA SER A 88 -36.90 4.24 -20.08
C SER A 88 -37.45 2.85 -20.38
N ASP A 89 -36.64 1.96 -20.96
CA ASP A 89 -37.08 0.59 -21.30
C ASP A 89 -35.89 -0.37 -21.28
N GLY A 90 -35.94 -1.35 -20.38
CA GLY A 90 -34.85 -2.32 -20.22
C GLY A 90 -34.81 -3.37 -21.29
N ASN A 91 -35.92 -3.62 -21.97
CA ASN A 91 -35.96 -4.60 -23.04
C ASN A 91 -35.05 -4.14 -24.20
N GLN A 92 -34.99 -2.83 -24.43
CA GLN A 92 -34.09 -2.20 -25.39
C GLN A 92 -32.73 -1.86 -24.75
N GLN A 93 -32.73 -1.06 -23.68
CA GLN A 93 -31.52 -0.44 -23.15
C GLN A 93 -30.57 -1.45 -22.50
N TYR A 94 -31.06 -2.55 -21.91
CA TYR A 94 -30.17 -3.56 -21.34
C TYR A 94 -29.35 -4.25 -22.44
N SER A 95 -29.99 -4.60 -23.58
CA SER A 95 -29.27 -5.18 -24.73
C SER A 95 -28.25 -4.20 -25.32
N GLU A 96 -28.63 -2.93 -25.46
CA GLU A 96 -27.75 -1.88 -25.97
C GLU A 96 -26.54 -1.65 -25.06
N ASN A 97 -26.76 -1.57 -23.75
CA ASN A 97 -25.70 -1.41 -22.77
C ASN A 97 -24.75 -2.63 -22.76
N LEU A 98 -25.30 -3.84 -22.81
CA LEU A 98 -24.49 -5.06 -22.85
C LEU A 98 -23.61 -5.13 -24.10
N HIS A 99 -24.11 -4.64 -25.24
CA HIS A 99 -23.31 -4.51 -26.45
C HIS A 99 -22.23 -3.43 -26.32
N ARG A 100 -22.60 -2.24 -25.80
CA ARG A 100 -21.69 -1.10 -25.63
C ARG A 100 -20.50 -1.40 -24.71
N TYR A 101 -20.73 -2.16 -23.64
CA TYR A 101 -19.71 -2.46 -22.64
C TYR A 101 -19.09 -3.84 -22.79
N THR A 102 -19.30 -4.52 -23.93
CA THR A 102 -18.86 -5.91 -24.11
C THR A 102 -17.36 -6.10 -23.98
N ASP A 103 -16.55 -5.11 -24.33
CA ASP A 103 -15.08 -5.20 -24.32
C ASP A 103 -14.50 -5.12 -22.90
N TYR A 104 -15.27 -4.61 -21.94
CA TYR A 104 -14.91 -4.56 -20.52
C TYR A 104 -15.27 -5.85 -19.78
N LEU A 105 -15.92 -6.80 -20.45
CA LEU A 105 -16.44 -8.03 -19.84
C LEU A 105 -15.59 -9.23 -20.25
N THR A 106 -15.31 -10.09 -19.26
CA THR A 106 -14.79 -11.42 -19.55
C THR A 106 -15.83 -12.25 -20.31
N PRO A 107 -15.42 -13.26 -21.11
CA PRO A 107 -16.37 -14.14 -21.81
C PRO A 107 -17.38 -14.83 -20.88
N SER A 108 -16.95 -15.19 -19.66
CA SER A 108 -17.83 -15.78 -18.65
C SER A 108 -18.87 -14.78 -18.14
N CYS A 109 -18.45 -13.55 -17.81
CA CYS A 109 -19.36 -12.50 -17.34
C CYS A 109 -20.38 -12.12 -18.42
N LYS A 110 -19.92 -11.96 -19.67
CA LYS A 110 -20.81 -11.70 -20.82
C LYS A 110 -21.89 -12.76 -20.96
N LYS A 111 -21.53 -14.04 -20.83
CA LYS A 111 -22.49 -15.15 -20.89
C LYS A 111 -23.54 -15.06 -19.78
N VAL A 112 -23.12 -14.80 -18.55
CA VAL A 112 -24.02 -14.64 -17.39
C VAL A 112 -25.00 -13.49 -17.61
N LEU A 113 -24.51 -12.30 -18.01
CA LEU A 113 -25.36 -11.13 -18.24
C LEU A 113 -26.31 -11.32 -19.44
N THR A 114 -25.85 -12.01 -20.49
CA THR A 114 -26.71 -12.34 -21.63
C THR A 114 -27.84 -13.28 -21.20
N GLN A 115 -27.54 -14.31 -20.39
CA GLN A 115 -28.57 -15.21 -19.86
C GLN A 115 -29.54 -14.48 -18.93
N ASP A 116 -29.04 -13.58 -18.08
CA ASP A 116 -29.88 -12.73 -17.23
C ASP A 116 -30.84 -11.87 -18.06
N PHE A 117 -30.34 -11.17 -19.08
CA PHE A 117 -31.17 -10.41 -20.01
C PHE A 117 -32.27 -11.27 -20.65
N GLN A 118 -31.93 -12.45 -21.18
CA GLN A 118 -32.91 -13.33 -21.81
C GLN A 118 -33.95 -13.86 -20.83
N ASN A 119 -33.56 -14.19 -19.60
CA ASN A 119 -34.47 -14.62 -18.56
C ASN A 119 -35.45 -13.51 -18.18
N LYS A 120 -34.94 -12.30 -17.92
CA LYS A 120 -35.77 -11.12 -17.56
C LYS A 120 -36.70 -10.70 -18.68
N ARG A 121 -36.26 -10.82 -19.93
CA ARG A 121 -37.10 -10.59 -21.10
C ARG A 121 -38.22 -11.61 -21.18
N ARG A 122 -37.93 -12.90 -20.99
CA ARG A 122 -38.92 -13.99 -21.01
C ARG A 122 -39.95 -13.86 -19.89
N THR A 123 -39.55 -13.40 -18.71
CA THR A 123 -40.45 -13.21 -17.56
C THR A 123 -41.22 -11.89 -17.59
N GLY A 124 -40.95 -11.02 -18.58
CA GLY A 124 -41.61 -9.72 -18.68
C GLY A 124 -41.11 -8.68 -17.68
N GLU A 125 -39.96 -8.93 -17.03
CA GLU A 125 -39.37 -8.02 -16.04
C GLU A 125 -38.78 -6.75 -16.64
N LEU A 126 -38.62 -6.66 -17.97
CA LEU A 126 -37.92 -5.56 -18.63
C LEU A 126 -38.83 -4.55 -19.38
N SER A 127 -40.01 -4.98 -19.82
CA SER A 127 -40.84 -4.17 -20.73
C SER A 127 -41.43 -2.96 -20.01
N GLY A 128 -41.15 -1.74 -20.51
CA GLY A 128 -41.64 -0.48 -19.92
C GLY A 128 -41.18 -0.26 -18.48
N ARG A 129 -40.12 -0.93 -18.06
CA ARG A 129 -39.54 -0.80 -16.72
C ARG A 129 -38.34 0.13 -16.81
N GLU A 130 -38.18 0.91 -15.76
CA GLU A 130 -37.05 1.82 -15.60
C GLU A 130 -36.21 1.38 -14.42
N ARG A 131 -34.90 1.57 -14.52
CA ARG A 131 -33.96 1.36 -13.41
C ARG A 131 -32.85 2.40 -13.45
N SER A 132 -32.72 3.11 -12.34
CA SER A 132 -31.58 3.95 -12.06
C SER A 132 -30.64 3.23 -11.10
N LEU A 133 -29.36 3.19 -11.44
CA LEU A 133 -28.28 2.75 -10.57
C LEU A 133 -27.17 3.78 -10.65
N ALA A 134 -26.68 4.19 -9.48
CA ALA A 134 -25.55 5.07 -9.33
C ALA A 134 -24.73 4.61 -8.10
N PRO A 135 -23.40 4.77 -8.13
CA PRO A 135 -22.59 4.61 -6.93
C PRO A 135 -23.04 5.61 -5.86
N ILE A 136 -22.93 5.25 -4.59
CA ILE A 136 -23.21 6.18 -3.50
C ILE A 136 -22.06 7.19 -3.46
N PRO A 137 -22.34 8.50 -3.59
CA PRO A 137 -21.29 9.52 -3.53
C PRO A 137 -20.51 9.40 -2.22
N GLY A 138 -19.17 9.40 -2.32
CA GLY A 138 -18.28 9.32 -1.15
C GLY A 138 -17.87 7.91 -0.72
N TYR A 139 -18.32 6.87 -1.43
CA TYR A 139 -17.83 5.50 -1.25
C TYR A 139 -17.11 5.05 -2.55
N GLY A 140 -15.77 5.11 -2.53
CA GLY A 140 -14.88 4.69 -3.61
C GLY A 140 -13.49 4.35 -3.08
#